data_AF-A0A936GJ62-F1
#
_entry.id   AF-A0A936GJ62-F1
#
_cell.length_a   1.000
_cell.length_b   1.000
_cell.length_c   1.000
_cell.angle_alpha   90.00
_cell.angle_beta   90.00
_cell.angle_gamma   90.00
#
_symmetry.space_group_name_H-M   'P 1'
#
loop_
_entity.id
_entity.type
_entity.pdbx_description
1 polymer ?
#
loop_
_entity_poly.entity_id
_entity_poly.type
_entity_poly.pdbx_seq_one_letter_code
_entity_poly.pdbx_strand_id
1 'polypeptide(L)'
;MRLIFCITAFSVFFNLFSQTEIVNPTSFNKEKLTQLVFEKLNKKRDSVGVKNLENNEILRKTAVDQVKYMAEFSVLEESDPGDRSILYGGTRNVNEVIGRINLLMGAQQQTYASMADEIIDFLFIIKKKNKLLCSSLYSFIGFDADFDLTKKKLYFSLVMGNQSSIAPVMDASWAKFIGDKTFGIYYPDKTFCKPCTKYENINELVNEIKVEEDKIYFEYSNLKKLQKLLKNPTDGLAIDVVQRAQYPCNDANLLNYLVPYKGLFLKPLYLPTLLKENEIKDPKANKIRVMMGQLPEGLTSGYELNLVVLLGKSSCRSLYRNYVEKPPVHSFSYDITLEKDPKNAESKSISSKDMDAAYQKQVCYRATNSYFKNAQNIFNCTFCKLRLTKIFTETEYSAISLELEKLKIDPKANKEYVKLMELEMIVRVLKEIPSVDVKKTAIDRLELIDLNNLDLPLVYTLFGLLIENERINMALDLFSLYYSNPKIDETFLFSYITYCTLSPEKLLSNDFFEAVKIADNLFHSRLCEIVGPEKLSFQVYENMQVKDFICEKCGDK
;
A
#
# COMPACT_ATOMS: atom_id res chain seq x y z
N MET A 1 -19.59 -0.99 44.96
CA MET A 1 -18.21 -0.48 44.78
C MET A 1 -17.11 -1.39 45.37
N ARG A 2 -17.38 -2.63 45.82
CA ARG A 2 -16.36 -3.60 46.29
C ARG A 2 -16.11 -4.79 45.35
N LEU A 3 -16.96 -5.00 44.34
CA LEU A 3 -16.84 -6.11 43.38
C LEU A 3 -15.88 -5.81 42.20
N ILE A 4 -15.66 -4.53 41.90
CA ILE A 4 -14.82 -4.08 40.76
C ILE A 4 -13.31 -4.17 41.10
N PHE A 5 -12.94 -4.14 42.39
CA PHE A 5 -11.53 -4.20 42.82
C PHE A 5 -10.93 -5.62 42.84
N CYS A 6 -11.75 -6.68 42.84
CA CYS A 6 -11.24 -8.06 42.78
C CYS A 6 -10.90 -8.52 41.35
N ILE A 7 -11.60 -7.99 40.33
CA ILE A 7 -11.37 -8.39 38.93
C ILE A 7 -10.09 -7.76 38.37
N THR A 8 -9.70 -6.57 38.83
CA THR A 8 -8.44 -5.91 38.44
C THR A 8 -7.22 -6.47 39.15
N ALA A 9 -7.35 -7.01 40.36
CA ALA A 9 -6.23 -7.67 41.06
C ALA A 9 -5.91 -9.06 40.46
N PHE A 10 -6.90 -9.80 39.99
CA PHE A 10 -6.71 -11.15 39.45
C PHE A 10 -5.97 -11.15 38.09
N SER A 11 -6.18 -10.12 37.26
CA SER A 11 -5.48 -9.94 35.98
C SER A 11 -4.04 -9.46 36.13
N VAL A 12 -3.68 -8.79 37.24
CA VAL A 12 -2.29 -8.39 37.51
C VAL A 12 -1.44 -9.56 38.03
N PHE A 13 -2.01 -10.48 38.83
CA PHE A 13 -1.28 -11.64 39.35
C PHE A 13 -1.03 -12.74 38.30
N PHE A 14 -1.93 -12.96 37.36
CA PHE A 14 -1.71 -13.94 36.27
C PHE A 14 -0.56 -13.53 35.33
N ASN A 15 -0.34 -12.23 35.15
CA ASN A 15 0.71 -11.70 34.27
C ASN A 15 2.13 -11.90 34.83
N LEU A 16 2.31 -11.89 36.16
CA LEU A 16 3.62 -12.05 36.79
C LEU A 16 4.13 -13.51 36.77
N PHE A 17 3.24 -14.50 36.91
CA PHE A 17 3.62 -15.92 36.81
C PHE A 17 3.93 -16.36 35.37
N SER A 18 3.36 -15.67 34.37
CA SER A 18 3.57 -16.04 32.96
C SER A 18 5.01 -15.80 32.48
N GLN A 19 5.70 -14.81 33.05
CA GLN A 19 7.02 -14.34 32.55
C GLN A 19 8.18 -15.28 32.89
N THR A 20 8.07 -16.11 33.92
CA THR A 20 9.17 -16.91 34.46
C THR A 20 9.08 -18.41 34.16
N GLU A 21 7.99 -18.87 33.53
CA GLU A 21 7.82 -20.30 33.22
C GLU A 21 8.76 -20.73 32.07
N ILE A 22 9.55 -21.76 32.36
CA ILE A 22 10.52 -22.36 31.43
C ILE A 22 9.79 -23.22 30.40
N VAL A 23 10.23 -23.14 29.14
CA VAL A 23 9.70 -23.97 28.06
C VAL A 23 10.23 -25.39 28.21
N ASN A 24 9.32 -26.35 28.35
CA ASN A 24 9.63 -27.76 28.23
C ASN A 24 9.13 -28.29 26.87
N PRO A 25 10.01 -28.69 25.94
CA PRO A 25 9.62 -29.16 24.61
C PRO A 25 8.76 -30.43 24.61
N THR A 26 8.82 -31.24 25.67
CA THR A 26 8.01 -32.47 25.81
C THR A 26 6.60 -32.20 26.33
N SER A 27 6.40 -31.08 27.00
CA SER A 27 5.11 -30.61 27.52
C SER A 27 4.85 -29.18 27.07
N PHE A 28 5.08 -28.93 25.78
CA PHE A 28 5.02 -27.59 25.20
C PHE A 28 3.59 -27.07 25.18
N ASN A 29 3.37 -25.89 25.77
CA ASN A 29 2.09 -25.22 25.87
C ASN A 29 1.97 -24.19 24.74
N LYS A 30 1.35 -24.63 23.63
CA LYS A 30 1.20 -23.84 22.41
C LYS A 30 0.31 -22.63 22.63
N GLU A 31 -0.77 -22.80 23.38
CA GLU A 31 -1.77 -21.79 23.68
C GLU A 31 -1.15 -20.64 24.46
N LYS A 32 -0.31 -20.95 25.45
CA LYS A 32 0.41 -19.94 26.23
C LYS A 32 1.37 -19.11 25.35
N LEU A 33 2.16 -19.78 24.50
CA LEU A 33 3.05 -19.06 23.59
C LEU A 33 2.24 -18.18 22.63
N THR A 34 1.16 -18.72 22.07
CA THR A 34 0.27 -18.01 21.13
C THR A 34 -0.27 -16.73 21.76
N GLN A 35 -0.76 -16.81 23.00
CA GLN A 35 -1.27 -15.64 23.73
C GLN A 35 -0.18 -14.57 23.90
N LEU A 36 1.03 -14.96 24.34
CA LEU A 36 2.14 -14.03 24.55
C LEU A 36 2.61 -13.36 23.26
N VAL A 37 2.69 -14.13 22.16
CA VAL A 37 3.04 -13.59 20.83
C VAL A 37 1.98 -12.59 20.38
N PHE A 38 0.70 -12.93 20.52
CA PHE A 38 -0.41 -12.06 20.14
C PHE A 38 -0.42 -10.75 20.95
N GLU A 39 -0.27 -10.82 22.27
CA GLU A 39 -0.19 -9.65 23.16
C GLU A 39 0.98 -8.73 22.78
N LYS A 40 2.18 -9.30 22.58
CA LYS A 40 3.37 -8.51 22.22
C LYS A 40 3.26 -7.91 20.82
N LEU A 41 2.71 -8.64 19.85
CA LEU A 41 2.49 -8.16 18.49
C LEU A 41 1.51 -6.97 18.49
N ASN A 42 0.37 -7.12 19.16
CA ASN A 42 -0.63 -6.06 19.26
C ASN A 42 -0.08 -4.83 20.00
N LYS A 43 0.67 -5.02 21.09
CA LYS A 43 1.38 -3.90 21.75
C LYS A 43 2.33 -3.16 20.79
N LYS A 44 3.00 -3.89 19.88
CA LYS A 44 3.88 -3.29 18.88
C LYS A 44 3.07 -2.54 17.80
N ARG A 45 1.93 -3.07 17.36
CA ARG A 45 1.00 -2.41 16.43
C ARG A 45 0.41 -1.13 17.04
N ASP A 46 -0.02 -1.19 18.29
CA ASP A 46 -0.50 -0.02 19.04
C ASP A 46 0.58 1.08 19.12
N SER A 47 1.85 0.71 19.32
CA SER A 47 2.96 1.68 19.40
C SER A 47 3.22 2.44 18.09
N VAL A 48 2.71 1.93 16.96
CA VAL A 48 2.79 2.58 15.64
C VAL A 48 1.43 3.09 15.16
N GLY A 49 0.42 3.13 16.04
CA GLY A 49 -0.91 3.67 15.75
C GLY A 49 -1.78 2.79 14.86
N VAL A 50 -1.51 1.48 14.79
CA VAL A 50 -2.25 0.54 13.94
C VAL A 50 -3.15 -0.33 14.82
N LYS A 51 -4.41 -0.52 14.40
CA LYS A 51 -5.42 -1.31 15.13
C LYS A 51 -4.93 -2.73 15.46
N ASN A 52 -5.29 -3.22 16.63
CA ASN A 52 -5.02 -4.59 17.06
C ASN A 52 -5.69 -5.62 16.14
N LEU A 53 -4.98 -6.74 15.92
CA LEU A 53 -5.50 -7.91 15.21
C LEU A 53 -6.37 -8.72 16.15
N GLU A 54 -7.37 -9.40 15.59
CA GLU A 54 -8.26 -10.33 16.29
C GLU A 54 -7.93 -11.77 15.90
N ASN A 55 -7.92 -12.69 16.87
CA ASN A 55 -7.64 -14.10 16.59
C ASN A 55 -8.80 -14.73 15.80
N ASN A 56 -8.49 -15.45 14.72
CA ASN A 56 -9.47 -16.12 13.88
C ASN A 56 -9.16 -17.62 13.72
N GLU A 57 -10.18 -18.46 13.90
CA GLU A 57 -10.01 -19.92 13.90
C GLU A 57 -9.61 -20.49 12.53
N ILE A 58 -10.14 -19.96 11.42
CA ILE A 58 -9.81 -20.39 10.06
C ILE A 58 -8.32 -20.12 9.81
N LEU A 59 -7.88 -18.90 10.11
CA LEU A 59 -6.48 -18.51 9.94
C LEU A 59 -5.56 -19.32 10.87
N ARG A 60 -6.01 -19.62 12.10
CA ARG A 60 -5.24 -20.47 13.02
C ARG A 60 -5.07 -21.88 12.46
N LYS A 61 -6.13 -22.52 11.97
CA LYS A 61 -6.05 -23.86 11.35
C LYS A 61 -5.14 -23.86 10.12
N THR A 62 -5.19 -22.78 9.33
CA THR A 62 -4.29 -22.56 8.21
C THR A 62 -2.81 -22.52 8.63
N ALA A 63 -2.51 -21.86 9.76
CA ALA A 63 -1.18 -21.79 10.34
C ALA A 63 -0.72 -23.14 10.90
N VAL A 64 -1.61 -23.89 11.57
CA VAL A 64 -1.34 -25.22 12.15
C VAL A 64 -0.84 -26.19 11.08
N ASP A 65 -1.47 -26.23 9.92
CA ASP A 65 -1.05 -27.13 8.82
C ASP A 65 0.39 -26.84 8.36
N GLN A 66 0.70 -25.55 8.19
CA GLN A 66 2.02 -25.13 7.76
C GLN A 66 3.09 -25.48 8.82
N VAL A 67 2.79 -25.24 10.10
CA VAL A 67 3.69 -25.56 11.20
C VAL A 67 3.93 -27.05 11.32
N LYS A 68 2.87 -27.86 11.22
CA LYS A 68 2.97 -29.32 11.28
C LYS A 68 3.90 -29.85 10.18
N TYR A 69 3.71 -29.38 8.94
CA TYR A 69 4.60 -29.73 7.82
C TYR A 69 6.05 -29.34 8.11
N MET A 70 6.29 -28.08 8.50
CA MET A 70 7.65 -27.59 8.76
C MET A 70 8.35 -28.32 9.91
N ALA A 71 7.62 -28.63 10.99
CA ALA A 71 8.16 -29.34 12.15
C ALA A 71 8.45 -30.82 11.86
N GLU A 72 7.56 -31.49 11.12
CA GLU A 72 7.71 -32.91 10.77
C GLU A 72 8.91 -33.14 9.83
N PHE A 73 9.05 -32.30 8.81
CA PHE A 73 10.12 -32.43 7.81
C PHE A 73 11.37 -31.60 8.14
N SER A 74 11.33 -30.78 9.19
CA SER A 74 12.43 -29.89 9.59
C SER A 74 12.87 -28.90 8.49
N VAL A 75 11.97 -28.50 7.60
CA VAL A 75 12.21 -27.57 6.48
C VAL A 75 11.51 -26.23 6.70
N LEU A 76 12.02 -25.16 6.08
CA LEU A 76 11.39 -23.84 6.06
C LEU A 76 10.93 -23.56 4.62
N GLU A 77 9.92 -24.30 4.18
CA GLU A 77 9.35 -24.20 2.83
C GLU A 77 7.95 -23.59 2.90
N GLU A 78 7.70 -22.57 2.08
CA GLU A 78 6.38 -21.96 1.96
C GLU A 78 5.49 -22.83 1.05
N SER A 79 4.31 -23.19 1.55
CA SER A 79 3.20 -23.64 0.68
C SER A 79 2.16 -22.51 0.57
N ASP A 80 1.29 -22.53 -0.44
CA ASP A 80 0.31 -21.45 -0.66
C ASP A 80 -0.70 -21.37 0.51
N PRO A 81 -0.67 -20.29 1.32
CA PRO A 81 -1.57 -20.17 2.47
C PRO A 81 -3.05 -20.03 2.07
N GLY A 82 -3.32 -19.55 0.86
CA GLY A 82 -4.68 -19.45 0.33
C GLY A 82 -5.28 -20.81 0.05
N ASP A 83 -4.50 -21.75 -0.49
CA ASP A 83 -4.95 -23.13 -0.69
C ASP A 83 -5.30 -23.82 0.62
N ARG A 84 -4.47 -23.64 1.65
CA ARG A 84 -4.73 -24.19 2.99
C ARG A 84 -5.95 -23.53 3.65
N SER A 85 -6.11 -22.22 3.50
CA SER A 85 -7.24 -21.46 4.06
C SER A 85 -8.60 -21.96 3.54
N ILE A 86 -8.67 -22.30 2.25
CA ILE A 86 -9.91 -22.85 1.64
C ILE A 86 -10.36 -24.15 2.33
N LEU A 87 -9.43 -25.02 2.76
CA LEU A 87 -9.77 -26.27 3.44
C LEU A 87 -10.55 -26.06 4.74
N TYR A 88 -10.43 -24.86 5.33
CA TYR A 88 -11.07 -24.47 6.57
C TYR A 88 -12.24 -23.49 6.39
N GLY A 89 -12.71 -23.32 5.16
CA GLY A 89 -13.81 -22.40 4.82
C GLY A 89 -13.38 -20.94 4.70
N GLY A 90 -12.08 -20.66 4.62
CA GLY A 90 -11.55 -19.34 4.27
C GLY A 90 -11.40 -19.16 2.77
N THR A 91 -10.68 -18.10 2.39
CA THR A 91 -10.43 -17.74 0.98
C THR A 91 -8.94 -17.65 0.69
N ARG A 92 -8.56 -17.40 -0.57
CA ARG A 92 -7.15 -17.20 -0.94
C ARG A 92 -6.58 -15.84 -0.52
N ASN A 93 -7.40 -14.93 0.00
CA ASN A 93 -6.99 -13.58 0.36
C ASN A 93 -6.32 -13.55 1.73
N VAL A 94 -5.24 -14.30 1.91
CA VAL A 94 -4.46 -14.38 3.15
C VAL A 94 -2.99 -14.14 2.88
N ASN A 95 -2.28 -13.62 3.88
CA ASN A 95 -0.84 -13.47 3.84
C ASN A 95 -0.21 -14.24 4.99
N GLU A 96 0.97 -14.81 4.76
CA GLU A 96 1.65 -15.62 5.77
C GLU A 96 3.08 -15.14 6.00
N VAL A 97 3.52 -15.27 7.24
CA VAL A 97 4.91 -15.18 7.65
C VAL A 97 5.29 -16.45 8.38
N ILE A 98 6.23 -17.21 7.81
CA ILE A 98 6.82 -18.36 8.47
C ILE A 98 8.19 -18.01 9.07
N GLY A 99 8.60 -18.78 10.08
CA GLY A 99 9.90 -18.65 10.69
C GLY A 99 10.27 -19.85 11.56
N ARG A 100 11.50 -19.79 12.08
CA ARG A 100 12.00 -20.73 13.07
C ARG A 100 12.94 -20.03 14.03
N ILE A 101 12.99 -20.52 15.27
CA ILE A 101 13.96 -20.13 16.28
C ILE A 101 14.63 -21.38 16.87
N ASN A 102 15.83 -21.24 17.40
CA ASN A 102 16.54 -22.35 18.04
C ASN A 102 16.24 -22.33 19.53
N LEU A 103 15.95 -23.49 20.10
CA LEU A 103 15.83 -23.63 21.54
C LEU A 103 17.22 -23.54 22.19
N LEU A 104 17.40 -22.60 23.11
CA LEU A 104 18.59 -22.54 23.93
C LEU A 104 18.55 -23.68 24.97
N MET A 105 19.48 -24.63 24.87
CA MET A 105 19.65 -25.71 25.85
C MET A 105 20.89 -25.47 26.71
N GLY A 106 20.78 -25.63 28.05
CA GLY A 106 21.90 -25.50 28.98
C GLY A 106 21.59 -24.60 30.19
N ALA A 107 22.58 -23.84 30.66
CA ALA A 107 22.48 -22.98 31.85
C ALA A 107 21.50 -21.79 31.72
N GLN A 108 21.11 -21.44 30.49
CA GLN A 108 20.08 -20.43 30.19
C GLN A 108 18.84 -21.14 29.66
N GLN A 109 17.94 -21.53 30.56
CA GLN A 109 16.65 -22.07 30.18
C GLN A 109 15.77 -20.96 29.59
N GLN A 110 15.21 -21.20 28.40
CA GLN A 110 14.35 -20.24 27.72
C GLN A 110 12.94 -20.27 28.34
N THR A 111 12.41 -19.10 28.71
CA THR A 111 11.01 -18.95 29.17
C THR A 111 10.07 -18.68 28.00
N TYR A 112 8.77 -18.94 28.17
CA TYR A 112 7.77 -18.60 27.14
C TYR A 112 7.78 -17.11 26.76
N ALA A 113 8.00 -16.22 27.73
CA ALA A 113 8.11 -14.79 27.47
C ALA A 113 9.32 -14.45 26.59
N SER A 114 10.50 -14.99 26.93
CA SER A 114 11.72 -14.79 26.13
C SER A 114 11.61 -15.40 24.72
N MET A 115 10.93 -16.54 24.60
CA MET A 115 10.64 -17.17 23.33
C MET A 115 9.70 -16.32 22.45
N ALA A 116 8.64 -15.76 23.05
CA ALA A 116 7.76 -14.84 22.36
C ALA A 116 8.51 -13.55 21.94
N ASP A 117 9.40 -13.02 22.78
CA ASP A 117 10.26 -11.88 22.42
C ASP A 117 11.14 -12.19 21.20
N GLU A 118 11.78 -13.36 21.17
CA GLU A 118 12.62 -13.77 20.02
C GLU A 118 11.80 -13.89 18.72
N ILE A 119 10.57 -14.40 18.79
CA ILE A 119 9.65 -14.45 17.64
C ILE A 119 9.31 -13.03 17.18
N ILE A 120 8.96 -12.13 18.09
CA ILE A 120 8.63 -10.74 17.76
C ILE A 120 9.84 -10.03 17.17
N ASP A 121 11.03 -10.19 17.74
CA ASP A 121 12.25 -9.60 17.19
C ASP A 121 12.52 -10.12 15.78
N PHE A 122 12.41 -11.43 15.54
CA PHE A 122 12.53 -12.00 14.20
C PHE A 122 11.52 -11.40 13.20
N LEU A 123 10.28 -11.24 13.64
CA LEU A 123 9.20 -10.69 12.84
C LEU A 123 9.44 -9.22 12.46
N PHE A 124 10.07 -8.43 13.34
CA PHE A 124 10.27 -6.99 13.15
C PHE A 124 11.66 -6.58 12.62
N ILE A 125 12.69 -7.42 12.75
CA ILE A 125 14.02 -7.18 12.18
C ILE A 125 13.96 -7.09 10.64
N ILE A 126 13.11 -7.91 10.01
CA ILE A 126 13.00 -7.95 8.55
C ILE A 126 12.02 -6.87 8.07
N LYS A 127 12.53 -5.81 7.43
CA LYS A 127 11.74 -4.64 6.93
C LYS A 127 10.46 -5.05 6.19
N LYS A 128 10.54 -6.06 5.30
CA LYS A 128 9.38 -6.56 4.54
C LYS A 128 8.31 -7.20 5.45
N LYS A 129 8.71 -7.95 6.48
CA LYS A 129 7.80 -8.59 7.44
C LYS A 129 7.17 -7.55 8.36
N ASN A 130 7.97 -6.61 8.86
CA ASN A 130 7.49 -5.47 9.65
C ASN A 130 6.40 -4.68 8.89
N LYS A 131 6.63 -4.34 7.60
CA LYS A 131 5.61 -3.64 6.79
C LYS A 131 4.28 -4.42 6.73
N LEU A 132 4.34 -5.75 6.59
CA LEU A 132 3.15 -6.60 6.55
C LEU A 132 2.43 -6.65 7.91
N LEU A 133 3.18 -6.81 9.00
CA LEU A 133 2.67 -6.94 10.37
C LEU A 133 2.14 -5.63 10.96
N CYS A 134 2.58 -4.49 10.44
CA CYS A 134 2.05 -3.16 10.78
C CYS A 134 1.04 -2.68 9.74
N SER A 135 0.57 -3.54 8.85
CA SER A 135 -0.40 -3.15 7.84
C SER A 135 -1.80 -2.97 8.46
N SER A 136 -2.44 -1.85 8.12
CA SER A 136 -3.83 -1.53 8.47
C SER A 136 -4.86 -2.32 7.65
N LEU A 137 -4.40 -3.17 6.72
CA LEU A 137 -5.25 -4.05 5.91
C LEU A 137 -5.81 -5.23 6.68
N TYR A 138 -5.06 -5.72 7.65
CA TYR A 138 -5.38 -6.95 8.35
C TYR A 138 -6.10 -6.62 9.64
N SER A 139 -7.22 -7.29 9.83
CA SER A 139 -8.00 -7.25 11.06
C SER A 139 -7.93 -8.58 11.82
N PHE A 140 -7.54 -9.67 11.13
CA PHE A 140 -7.50 -11.00 11.69
C PHE A 140 -6.12 -11.63 11.61
N ILE A 141 -5.84 -12.52 12.56
CA ILE A 141 -4.61 -13.30 12.64
C ILE A 141 -4.90 -14.73 13.09
N GLY A 142 -4.10 -15.66 12.58
CA GLY A 142 -3.90 -16.99 13.11
C GLY A 142 -2.43 -17.21 13.35
N PHE A 143 -2.09 -17.85 14.46
CA PHE A 143 -0.71 -18.19 14.81
C PHE A 143 -0.68 -19.62 15.34
N ASP A 144 0.37 -20.35 14.96
CA ASP A 144 0.72 -21.61 15.61
C ASP A 144 2.24 -21.78 15.64
N ALA A 145 2.71 -22.66 16.53
CA ALA A 145 4.11 -23.03 16.63
C ALA A 145 4.27 -24.47 17.13
N ASP A 146 5.32 -25.15 16.68
CA ASP A 146 5.67 -26.48 17.18
C ASP A 146 7.17 -26.76 17.03
N PHE A 147 7.65 -27.68 17.86
CA PHE A 147 9.02 -28.16 17.79
C PHE A 147 9.19 -29.23 16.73
N ASP A 148 10.35 -29.22 16.09
CA ASP A 148 10.80 -30.33 15.27
C ASP A 148 10.91 -31.65 16.06
N LEU A 149 11.07 -32.76 15.33
CA LEU A 149 11.23 -34.08 15.95
C LEU A 149 12.43 -34.15 16.92
N THR A 150 13.45 -33.30 16.72
CA THR A 150 14.63 -33.24 17.59
C THR A 150 14.44 -32.40 18.85
N LYS A 151 13.33 -31.65 18.94
CA LYS A 151 13.03 -30.71 20.03
C LYS A 151 14.08 -29.61 20.22
N LYS A 152 14.83 -29.29 19.16
CA LYS A 152 15.87 -28.25 19.17
C LYS A 152 15.44 -26.98 18.45
N LYS A 153 14.44 -27.08 17.57
CA LYS A 153 13.98 -25.94 16.75
C LYS A 153 12.49 -25.79 16.87
N LEU A 154 12.04 -24.58 17.15
CA LEU A 154 10.63 -24.22 17.10
C LEU A 154 10.35 -23.59 15.73
N TYR A 155 9.40 -24.14 15.01
CA TYR A 155 8.85 -23.59 13.77
C TYR A 155 7.53 -22.89 14.08
N PHE A 156 7.24 -21.80 13.38
CA PHE A 156 5.99 -21.07 13.57
C PHE A 156 5.46 -20.54 12.24
N SER A 157 4.14 -20.38 12.19
CA SER A 157 3.42 -19.69 11.12
C SER A 157 2.50 -18.63 11.71
N LEU A 158 2.47 -17.48 11.05
CA LEU A 158 1.57 -16.38 11.32
C LEU A 158 0.81 -16.05 10.04
N VAL A 159 -0.49 -16.31 10.02
CA VAL A 159 -1.39 -16.05 8.89
C VAL A 159 -2.26 -14.84 9.21
N MET A 160 -2.28 -13.85 8.34
CA MET A 160 -3.07 -12.62 8.47
C MET A 160 -4.14 -12.56 7.40
N GLY A 161 -5.27 -11.95 7.78
CA GLY A 161 -6.42 -11.77 6.90
C GLY A 161 -7.28 -10.58 7.30
N ASN A 162 -8.31 -10.36 6.51
CA ASN A 162 -9.36 -9.37 6.71
C ASN A 162 -10.72 -10.01 6.42
N GLN A 163 -11.77 -9.20 6.28
CA GLN A 163 -13.12 -9.73 6.08
C GLN A 163 -13.24 -10.58 4.80
N SER A 164 -12.49 -10.25 3.74
CA SER A 164 -12.45 -11.04 2.50
C SER A 164 -11.77 -12.40 2.68
N SER A 165 -10.96 -12.58 3.72
CA SER A 165 -10.25 -13.83 4.03
C SER A 165 -11.16 -14.87 4.68
N ILE A 166 -12.21 -14.41 5.36
CA ILE A 166 -13.11 -15.22 6.20
C ILE A 166 -14.58 -15.12 5.76
N ALA A 167 -14.82 -14.57 4.57
CA ALA A 167 -16.16 -14.36 4.05
C ALA A 167 -16.91 -15.70 3.89
N PRO A 168 -18.22 -15.73 4.16
CA PRO A 168 -18.99 -16.97 4.13
C PRO A 168 -19.04 -17.60 2.74
N VAL A 169 -19.19 -18.93 2.70
CA VAL A 169 -19.41 -19.68 1.47
C VAL A 169 -20.73 -19.24 0.83
N MET A 170 -20.69 -18.97 -0.48
CA MET A 170 -21.85 -18.47 -1.22
C MET A 170 -23.05 -19.41 -1.20
N ASP A 171 -24.24 -18.82 -1.15
CA ASP A 171 -25.49 -19.50 -1.45
C ASP A 171 -25.75 -19.55 -2.97
N ALA A 172 -26.49 -20.55 -3.43
CA ALA A 172 -26.90 -20.74 -4.82
C ALA A 172 -27.70 -19.53 -5.38
N SER A 173 -28.35 -18.76 -4.50
CA SER A 173 -29.04 -17.51 -4.87
C SER A 173 -28.12 -16.42 -5.45
N TRP A 174 -26.79 -16.55 -5.27
CA TRP A 174 -25.79 -15.60 -5.76
C TRP A 174 -25.37 -15.84 -7.21
N ALA A 175 -25.75 -16.97 -7.80
CA ALA A 175 -25.38 -17.34 -9.17
C ALA A 175 -25.85 -16.31 -10.24
N LYS A 176 -26.87 -15.50 -9.93
CA LYS A 176 -27.30 -14.39 -10.81
C LYS A 176 -26.33 -13.22 -10.86
N PHE A 177 -25.45 -13.11 -9.87
CA PHE A 177 -24.44 -12.06 -9.78
C PHE A 177 -23.05 -12.55 -10.20
N ILE A 178 -22.80 -13.86 -10.08
CA ILE A 178 -21.48 -14.45 -10.26
C ILE A 178 -21.64 -15.64 -11.18
N GLY A 179 -21.08 -15.53 -12.38
CA GLY A 179 -21.25 -16.53 -13.43
C GLY A 179 -20.75 -17.92 -13.00
N ASP A 180 -21.39 -18.96 -13.51
CA ASP A 180 -21.01 -20.36 -13.27
C ASP A 180 -19.72 -20.78 -14.01
N LYS A 181 -19.35 -20.02 -15.05
CA LYS A 181 -18.20 -20.30 -15.92
C LYS A 181 -16.95 -19.58 -15.42
N THR A 182 -15.98 -20.36 -14.97
CA THR A 182 -14.64 -19.85 -14.61
C THR A 182 -13.74 -19.63 -15.83
N PHE A 183 -14.10 -20.17 -17.00
CA PHE A 183 -13.30 -20.16 -18.23
C PHE A 183 -11.86 -20.66 -18.08
N GLY A 184 -11.57 -21.41 -17.01
CA GLY A 184 -10.21 -21.86 -16.69
C GLY A 184 -9.24 -20.70 -16.41
N ILE A 185 -9.75 -19.58 -15.86
CA ILE A 185 -8.93 -18.46 -15.41
C ILE A 185 -8.30 -18.79 -14.06
N TYR A 186 -7.00 -18.54 -13.96
CA TYR A 186 -6.23 -18.74 -12.75
C TYR A 186 -6.14 -17.47 -11.91
N TYR A 187 -5.85 -17.66 -10.63
CA TYR A 187 -5.51 -16.56 -9.73
C TYR A 187 -4.25 -15.82 -10.20
N PRO A 188 -4.09 -14.54 -9.78
CA PRO A 188 -2.88 -13.78 -10.08
C PRO A 188 -1.63 -14.50 -9.57
N ASP A 189 -0.69 -14.75 -10.47
CA ASP A 189 0.64 -15.24 -10.13
C ASP A 189 1.65 -14.09 -10.13
N LYS A 190 2.44 -13.98 -9.06
CA LYS A 190 3.39 -12.86 -8.87
C LYS A 190 4.44 -12.77 -9.98
N THR A 191 4.85 -13.89 -10.56
CA THR A 191 5.88 -13.95 -11.59
C THR A 191 5.29 -13.59 -12.95
N PHE A 192 4.18 -14.22 -13.34
CA PHE A 192 3.51 -13.96 -14.61
C PHE A 192 2.90 -12.55 -14.67
N CYS A 193 2.43 -12.00 -13.54
CA CYS A 193 1.77 -10.69 -13.50
C CYS A 193 2.71 -9.49 -13.37
N LYS A 194 4.03 -9.72 -13.23
CA LYS A 194 5.05 -8.65 -13.16
C LYS A 194 5.01 -7.64 -14.33
N PRO A 195 4.66 -7.99 -15.58
CA PRO A 195 4.52 -7.00 -16.65
C PRO A 195 3.47 -5.93 -16.35
N CYS A 196 2.38 -6.28 -15.66
CA CYS A 196 1.33 -5.32 -15.30
C CYS A 196 1.83 -4.25 -14.33
N THR A 197 2.84 -4.53 -13.51
CA THR A 197 3.41 -3.55 -12.56
C THR A 197 4.37 -2.58 -13.23
N LYS A 198 4.78 -2.85 -14.48
CA LYS A 198 5.71 -2.02 -15.26
C LYS A 198 5.01 -1.29 -16.40
N TYR A 199 3.73 -1.54 -16.60
CA TYR A 199 2.97 -0.94 -17.67
C TYR A 199 2.48 0.44 -17.24
N GLU A 200 3.07 1.45 -17.84
CA GLU A 200 2.74 2.87 -17.64
C GLU A 200 1.26 3.12 -17.94
N ASN A 201 0.58 3.80 -17.01
CA ASN A 201 -0.84 4.14 -17.06
C ASN A 201 -1.78 2.94 -17.30
N ILE A 202 -1.47 1.76 -16.76
CA ILE A 202 -2.32 0.56 -16.93
C ILE A 202 -3.78 0.81 -16.51
N ASN A 203 -4.01 1.61 -15.47
CA ASN A 203 -5.35 1.92 -14.95
C ASN A 203 -6.21 2.70 -15.96
N GLU A 204 -5.61 3.40 -16.94
CA GLU A 204 -6.37 4.15 -17.95
C GLU A 204 -7.04 3.23 -18.97
N LEU A 205 -6.58 1.98 -19.12
CA LEU A 205 -7.13 1.03 -20.10
C LEU A 205 -8.61 0.74 -19.88
N VAL A 206 -9.13 0.87 -18.65
CA VAL A 206 -10.56 0.66 -18.38
C VAL A 206 -11.44 1.74 -19.03
N ASN A 207 -10.91 2.95 -19.22
CA ASN A 207 -11.64 4.07 -19.81
C ASN A 207 -11.85 3.90 -21.32
N GLU A 208 -11.24 2.86 -21.90
CA GLU A 208 -11.34 2.49 -23.32
C GLU A 208 -12.50 1.51 -23.57
N ILE A 209 -13.26 1.14 -22.53
CA ILE A 209 -14.48 0.35 -22.67
C ILE A 209 -15.65 1.25 -23.07
N LYS A 210 -16.41 0.82 -24.08
CA LYS A 210 -17.65 1.49 -24.53
C LYS A 210 -18.80 0.49 -24.58
N VAL A 211 -20.02 0.98 -24.33
CA VAL A 211 -21.24 0.20 -24.49
C VAL A 211 -22.09 0.84 -25.59
N GLU A 212 -22.39 0.08 -26.64
CA GLU A 212 -23.21 0.50 -27.78
C GLU A 212 -24.25 -0.60 -28.04
N GLU A 213 -25.55 -0.30 -27.95
CA GLU A 213 -26.63 -1.27 -28.19
C GLU A 213 -26.44 -2.61 -27.44
N ASP A 214 -26.18 -2.54 -26.13
CA ASP A 214 -25.88 -3.70 -25.26
C ASP A 214 -24.64 -4.51 -25.64
N LYS A 215 -23.82 -4.03 -26.58
CA LYS A 215 -22.53 -4.62 -26.91
C LYS A 215 -21.41 -3.85 -26.23
N ILE A 216 -20.50 -4.58 -25.63
CA ILE A 216 -19.35 -4.03 -24.93
C ILE A 216 -18.17 -4.06 -25.89
N TYR A 217 -17.58 -2.91 -26.15
CA TYR A 217 -16.42 -2.72 -27.02
C TYR A 217 -15.21 -2.31 -26.20
N PHE A 218 -14.03 -2.74 -26.62
CA PHE A 218 -12.76 -2.19 -26.18
C PHE A 218 -12.09 -1.46 -27.36
N GLU A 219 -11.82 -0.17 -27.17
CA GLU A 219 -11.27 0.72 -28.21
C GLU A 219 -9.97 1.36 -27.76
N TYR A 220 -8.85 0.96 -28.33
CA TYR A 220 -7.56 1.53 -27.93
C TYR A 220 -6.78 2.11 -29.10
N SER A 221 -6.25 3.32 -28.88
CA SER A 221 -5.58 4.13 -29.90
C SER A 221 -4.13 3.71 -30.20
N ASN A 222 -3.56 2.77 -29.42
CA ASN A 222 -2.17 2.35 -29.54
C ASN A 222 -1.97 0.83 -29.40
N LEU A 223 -2.34 0.08 -30.44
CA LEU A 223 -2.23 -1.38 -30.48
C LEU A 223 -0.80 -1.88 -30.16
N LYS A 224 0.24 -1.21 -30.69
CA LYS A 224 1.64 -1.55 -30.39
C LYS A 224 1.96 -1.44 -28.90
N LYS A 225 1.43 -0.44 -28.18
CA LYS A 225 1.61 -0.33 -26.72
C LYS A 225 0.87 -1.46 -26.01
N LEU A 226 -0.35 -1.81 -26.42
CA LEU A 226 -1.08 -2.96 -25.86
C LEU A 226 -0.35 -4.30 -26.07
N GLN A 227 0.22 -4.53 -27.26
CA GLN A 227 1.01 -5.73 -27.57
C GLN A 227 2.35 -5.83 -26.80
N LYS A 228 2.80 -4.74 -26.18
CA LYS A 228 3.92 -4.81 -25.21
C LYS A 228 3.48 -5.40 -23.87
N LEU A 229 2.20 -5.28 -23.51
CA LEU A 229 1.59 -5.90 -22.34
C LEU A 229 1.21 -7.36 -22.63
N LEU A 230 0.44 -7.58 -23.69
CA LEU A 230 -0.07 -8.88 -24.12
C LEU A 230 0.88 -9.46 -25.19
N LYS A 231 1.77 -10.38 -24.79
CA LYS A 231 2.84 -10.89 -25.67
C LYS A 231 2.56 -12.31 -26.15
N ASN A 232 1.95 -13.12 -25.30
CA ASN A 232 1.75 -14.54 -25.56
C ASN A 232 0.34 -14.81 -26.11
N PRO A 233 0.14 -15.95 -26.82
CA PRO A 233 -1.17 -16.33 -27.32
C PRO A 233 -2.24 -16.55 -26.24
N THR A 234 -1.82 -16.76 -24.99
CA THR A 234 -2.69 -16.97 -23.82
C THR A 234 -2.85 -15.70 -22.98
N ASP A 235 -2.23 -14.59 -23.38
CA ASP A 235 -2.49 -13.28 -22.80
C ASP A 235 -3.76 -12.71 -23.46
N GLY A 236 -4.52 -11.89 -22.74
CA GLY A 236 -5.80 -11.41 -23.23
C GLY A 236 -6.46 -10.36 -22.35
N LEU A 237 -7.68 -10.02 -22.71
CA LEU A 237 -8.55 -9.13 -21.97
C LEU A 237 -9.89 -9.83 -21.73
N ALA A 238 -10.53 -9.52 -20.61
CA ALA A 238 -11.89 -9.96 -20.30
C ALA A 238 -12.67 -8.81 -19.64
N ILE A 239 -13.99 -8.96 -19.62
CA ILE A 239 -14.89 -8.03 -18.94
C ILE A 239 -15.52 -8.75 -17.76
N ASP A 240 -15.46 -8.11 -16.60
CA ASP A 240 -16.14 -8.55 -15.39
C ASP A 240 -17.24 -7.52 -15.06
N VAL A 241 -18.51 -7.95 -15.18
CA VAL A 241 -19.68 -7.08 -14.99
C VAL A 241 -20.10 -7.14 -13.53
N VAL A 242 -19.78 -6.08 -12.78
CA VAL A 242 -20.10 -5.98 -11.35
C VAL A 242 -21.38 -5.18 -11.18
N GLN A 243 -22.24 -5.58 -10.25
CA GLN A 243 -23.54 -4.95 -10.02
C GLN A 243 -23.62 -4.31 -8.63
N ARG A 244 -24.26 -3.13 -8.54
CA ARG A 244 -24.48 -2.41 -7.27
C ARG A 244 -25.23 -3.26 -6.24
N ALA A 245 -26.14 -4.12 -6.71
CA ALA A 245 -26.90 -5.05 -5.89
C ALA A 245 -26.04 -6.11 -5.17
N GLN A 246 -24.76 -6.27 -5.54
CA GLN A 246 -23.81 -7.11 -4.80
C GLN A 246 -23.34 -6.49 -3.49
N TYR A 247 -23.63 -5.20 -3.26
CA TYR A 247 -23.17 -4.45 -2.10
C TYR A 247 -24.34 -3.88 -1.29
N PRO A 248 -25.30 -4.71 -0.82
CA PRO A 248 -26.44 -4.21 -0.06
C PRO A 248 -25.99 -3.53 1.22
N CYS A 249 -26.64 -2.42 1.59
CA CYS A 249 -26.29 -1.64 2.78
C CYS A 249 -26.51 -2.40 4.10
N ASN A 250 -27.56 -3.21 4.18
CA ASN A 250 -27.99 -3.86 5.43
C ASN A 250 -27.62 -5.35 5.51
N ASP A 251 -26.86 -5.86 4.54
CA ASP A 251 -26.51 -7.28 4.44
C ASP A 251 -25.03 -7.46 4.08
N ALA A 252 -24.55 -8.70 4.10
CA ALA A 252 -23.20 -9.02 3.62
C ALA A 252 -23.06 -8.76 2.10
N ASN A 253 -21.85 -8.42 1.66
CA ASN A 253 -21.57 -8.32 0.22
C ASN A 253 -21.72 -9.69 -0.45
N LEU A 254 -22.35 -9.70 -1.63
CA LEU A 254 -22.59 -10.88 -2.45
C LEU A 254 -21.40 -11.07 -3.41
N LEU A 255 -20.25 -11.43 -2.84
CA LEU A 255 -18.97 -11.60 -3.55
C LEU A 255 -18.42 -13.01 -3.39
N ASN A 256 -17.89 -13.56 -4.49
CA ASN A 256 -17.22 -14.85 -4.48
C ASN A 256 -15.70 -14.66 -4.37
N TYR A 257 -15.18 -14.75 -3.17
CA TYR A 257 -13.73 -14.66 -2.95
C TYR A 257 -12.98 -15.96 -3.31
N LEU A 258 -13.68 -16.99 -3.81
CA LEU A 258 -13.10 -18.23 -4.33
C LEU A 258 -12.87 -18.19 -5.85
N VAL A 259 -13.17 -17.08 -6.52
CA VAL A 259 -12.78 -16.82 -7.92
C VAL A 259 -12.02 -15.49 -8.04
N PRO A 260 -11.19 -15.30 -9.07
CA PRO A 260 -10.34 -14.12 -9.21
C PRO A 260 -11.04 -12.92 -9.89
N TYR A 261 -12.37 -12.86 -9.83
CA TYR A 261 -13.23 -11.81 -10.41
C TYR A 261 -14.45 -11.59 -9.48
N LYS A 262 -15.16 -10.47 -9.66
CA LYS A 262 -16.17 -10.01 -8.69
C LYS A 262 -17.61 -10.27 -9.11
N GLY A 263 -17.92 -10.24 -10.41
CA GLY A 263 -19.28 -10.29 -10.92
C GLY A 263 -19.47 -11.33 -12.03
N LEU A 264 -20.28 -10.96 -13.03
CA LEU A 264 -20.54 -11.79 -14.20
C LEU A 264 -19.36 -11.70 -15.16
N PHE A 265 -18.49 -12.70 -15.11
CA PHE A 265 -17.31 -12.76 -15.97
C PHE A 265 -17.69 -13.18 -17.39
N LEU A 266 -17.42 -12.32 -18.37
CA LEU A 266 -17.65 -12.60 -19.78
C LEU A 266 -16.52 -13.45 -20.37
N LYS A 267 -16.78 -14.08 -21.52
CA LYS A 267 -15.80 -14.93 -22.18
C LYS A 267 -14.53 -14.12 -22.51
N PRO A 268 -13.33 -14.57 -22.08
CA PRO A 268 -12.09 -13.84 -22.34
C PRO A 268 -11.73 -13.87 -23.83
N LEU A 269 -11.16 -12.75 -24.31
CA LEU A 269 -10.56 -12.66 -25.63
C LEU A 269 -9.04 -12.64 -25.50
N TYR A 270 -8.40 -13.69 -25.98
CA TYR A 270 -6.95 -13.80 -26.03
C TYR A 270 -6.37 -13.06 -27.23
N LEU A 271 -5.09 -12.72 -27.17
CA LEU A 271 -4.38 -11.91 -28.16
C LEU A 271 -4.64 -12.33 -29.62
N PRO A 272 -4.58 -13.63 -30.01
CA PRO A 272 -4.88 -14.02 -31.39
C PRO A 272 -6.32 -13.67 -31.80
N THR A 273 -7.27 -13.83 -30.88
CA THR A 273 -8.68 -13.50 -31.11
C THR A 273 -8.88 -11.99 -31.17
N LEU A 274 -8.30 -11.23 -30.25
CA LEU A 274 -8.33 -9.75 -30.25
C LEU A 274 -7.85 -9.18 -31.59
N LEU A 275 -6.75 -9.71 -32.13
CA LEU A 275 -6.20 -9.26 -33.42
C LEU A 275 -7.05 -9.70 -34.62
N LYS A 276 -7.57 -10.93 -34.60
CA LYS A 276 -8.42 -11.46 -35.67
C LYS A 276 -9.76 -10.73 -35.75
N GLU A 277 -10.36 -10.43 -34.61
CA GLU A 277 -11.68 -9.83 -34.46
C GLU A 277 -11.64 -8.29 -34.43
N ASN A 278 -10.46 -7.67 -34.51
CA ASN A 278 -10.33 -6.23 -34.65
C ASN A 278 -11.15 -5.71 -35.84
N GLU A 279 -12.11 -4.83 -35.57
CA GLU A 279 -12.99 -4.21 -36.57
C GLU A 279 -12.23 -3.23 -37.47
N ILE A 280 -11.11 -2.70 -36.96
CA ILE A 280 -10.21 -1.83 -37.73
C ILE A 280 -9.31 -2.72 -38.61
N LYS A 281 -9.68 -2.85 -39.89
CA LYS A 281 -8.98 -3.74 -40.84
C LYS A 281 -7.74 -3.15 -41.49
N ASP A 282 -7.49 -1.84 -41.35
CA ASP A 282 -6.28 -1.20 -41.86
C ASP A 282 -5.03 -1.73 -41.13
N PRO A 283 -4.12 -2.48 -41.78
CA PRO A 283 -2.93 -3.04 -41.14
C PRO A 283 -1.94 -1.96 -40.68
N LYS A 284 -2.04 -0.73 -41.20
CA LYS A 284 -1.21 0.40 -40.80
C LYS A 284 -1.80 1.16 -39.62
N ALA A 285 -3.08 0.96 -39.31
CA ALA A 285 -3.72 1.59 -38.17
C ALA A 285 -3.15 0.98 -36.88
N ASN A 286 -2.49 1.82 -36.07
CA ASN A 286 -2.01 1.44 -34.75
C ASN A 286 -3.15 1.41 -33.71
N LYS A 287 -4.33 0.91 -34.07
CA LYS A 287 -5.55 1.00 -33.25
C LYS A 287 -6.28 -0.34 -33.23
N ILE A 288 -7.09 -0.54 -32.19
CA ILE A 288 -7.97 -1.71 -32.07
C ILE A 288 -9.36 -1.26 -31.63
N ARG A 289 -10.38 -1.87 -32.23
CA ARG A 289 -11.77 -1.86 -31.77
C ARG A 289 -12.28 -3.28 -31.86
N VAL A 290 -12.71 -3.85 -30.74
CA VAL A 290 -13.14 -5.26 -30.69
C VAL A 290 -14.34 -5.39 -29.76
N MET A 291 -15.32 -6.20 -30.16
CA MET A 291 -16.48 -6.53 -29.34
C MET A 291 -16.05 -7.57 -28.30
N MET A 292 -16.10 -7.20 -27.03
CA MET A 292 -15.66 -8.01 -25.88
C MET A 292 -16.77 -8.93 -25.35
N GLY A 293 -18.03 -8.59 -25.60
CA GLY A 293 -19.18 -9.38 -25.17
C GLY A 293 -20.49 -8.60 -25.27
N GLN A 294 -21.58 -9.26 -24.86
CA GLN A 294 -22.89 -8.62 -24.69
C GLN A 294 -23.14 -8.37 -23.20
N LEU A 295 -23.80 -7.26 -22.90
CA LEU A 295 -24.29 -6.96 -21.56
C LEU A 295 -25.37 -8.00 -21.18
N PRO A 296 -25.32 -8.57 -19.96
CA PRO A 296 -26.34 -9.51 -19.51
C PRO A 296 -27.76 -8.92 -19.57
N GLU A 297 -28.73 -9.75 -19.92
CA GLU A 297 -30.14 -9.34 -20.09
C GLU A 297 -30.70 -8.74 -18.78
N GLY A 298 -31.42 -7.62 -18.90
CA GLY A 298 -32.03 -6.92 -17.77
C GLY A 298 -31.11 -5.94 -17.03
N LEU A 299 -29.84 -5.82 -17.41
CA LEU A 299 -28.94 -4.81 -16.86
C LEU A 299 -29.00 -3.51 -17.67
N THR A 300 -29.83 -2.55 -17.26
CA THR A 300 -29.89 -1.22 -17.88
C THR A 300 -29.12 -0.15 -17.10
N SER A 301 -28.88 -0.37 -15.80
CA SER A 301 -28.22 0.58 -14.90
C SER A 301 -27.67 -0.13 -13.66
N GLY A 302 -26.89 0.57 -12.83
CA GLY A 302 -26.41 0.03 -11.55
C GLY A 302 -25.34 -1.05 -11.70
N TYR A 303 -24.53 -0.96 -12.77
CA TYR A 303 -23.41 -1.85 -13.02
C TYR A 303 -22.14 -1.06 -13.34
N GLU A 304 -21.01 -1.72 -13.15
CA GLU A 304 -19.70 -1.27 -13.57
C GLU A 304 -19.03 -2.36 -14.40
N LEU A 305 -18.25 -1.94 -15.39
CA LEU A 305 -17.46 -2.84 -16.22
C LEU A 305 -16.01 -2.77 -15.78
N ASN A 306 -15.51 -3.90 -15.28
CA ASN A 306 -14.11 -4.06 -14.98
C ASN A 306 -13.39 -4.63 -16.21
N LEU A 307 -12.26 -4.04 -16.58
CA LEU A 307 -11.32 -4.62 -17.54
C LEU A 307 -10.36 -5.55 -16.79
N VAL A 308 -10.40 -6.84 -17.12
CA VAL A 308 -9.49 -7.83 -16.54
C VAL A 308 -8.37 -8.13 -17.52
N VAL A 309 -7.13 -7.82 -17.11
CA VAL A 309 -5.91 -8.13 -17.86
C VAL A 309 -5.46 -9.54 -17.53
N LEU A 310 -5.42 -10.39 -18.54
CA LEU A 310 -5.03 -11.79 -18.44
C LEU A 310 -3.62 -11.98 -18.98
N LEU A 311 -2.70 -12.53 -18.19
CA LEU A 311 -1.39 -12.98 -18.67
C LEU A 311 -1.23 -14.46 -18.38
N GLY A 312 -0.99 -15.28 -19.40
CA GLY A 312 -0.90 -16.73 -19.23
C GLY A 312 -2.15 -17.39 -18.63
N LYS A 313 -3.35 -16.85 -18.91
CA LYS A 313 -4.64 -17.18 -18.27
C LYS A 313 -4.79 -16.81 -16.78
N SER A 314 -3.82 -16.14 -16.17
CA SER A 314 -3.98 -15.58 -14.81
C SER A 314 -4.64 -14.20 -14.85
N SER A 315 -5.61 -13.96 -13.96
CA SER A 315 -6.22 -12.65 -13.72
C SER A 315 -5.22 -11.72 -13.02
N CYS A 316 -4.41 -10.99 -13.80
CA CYS A 316 -3.28 -10.24 -13.26
C CYS A 316 -3.66 -8.86 -12.73
N ARG A 317 -4.65 -8.21 -13.36
CA ARG A 317 -5.22 -6.94 -12.90
C ARG A 317 -6.70 -6.93 -13.22
N SER A 318 -7.51 -6.54 -12.25
CA SER A 318 -8.89 -6.10 -12.46
C SER A 318 -8.91 -4.58 -12.34
N LEU A 319 -9.16 -3.90 -13.45
CA LEU A 319 -9.19 -2.45 -13.56
C LEU A 319 -10.66 -2.03 -13.62
N TYR A 320 -11.05 -1.05 -12.82
CA TYR A 320 -12.42 -0.53 -12.79
C TYR A 320 -12.38 0.97 -12.98
N ARG A 321 -13.49 1.54 -13.45
CA ARG A 321 -13.58 2.96 -13.80
C ARG A 321 -13.08 3.80 -12.63
N ASN A 322 -12.10 4.63 -12.91
CA ASN A 322 -11.47 5.48 -11.91
C ASN A 322 -11.94 6.92 -12.05
N TYR A 323 -12.57 7.43 -11.01
CA TYR A 323 -12.69 8.87 -10.80
C TYR A 323 -11.53 9.28 -9.89
N VAL A 324 -10.68 10.19 -10.37
CA VAL A 324 -9.57 10.75 -9.58
C VAL A 324 -9.65 12.26 -9.57
N GLU A 325 -9.61 12.83 -8.37
CA GLU A 325 -9.47 14.28 -8.20
C GLU A 325 -7.99 14.64 -8.14
N LYS A 326 -7.54 15.54 -9.01
CA LYS A 326 -6.13 15.96 -9.02
C LYS A 326 -5.80 16.71 -7.73
N PRO A 327 -4.68 16.38 -7.07
CA PRO A 327 -4.28 17.10 -5.87
C PRO A 327 -3.97 18.56 -6.20
N PRO A 328 -4.12 19.46 -5.21
CA PRO A 328 -3.80 20.86 -5.43
C PRO A 328 -2.29 21.03 -5.69
N VAL A 329 -1.95 21.73 -6.76
CA VAL A 329 -0.55 22.03 -7.10
C VAL A 329 -0.11 23.26 -6.32
N HIS A 330 0.45 23.03 -5.13
CA HIS A 330 1.05 24.11 -4.35
C HIS A 330 2.50 24.35 -4.77
N SER A 331 2.86 25.62 -4.94
CA SER A 331 4.26 26.01 -4.99
C SER A 331 4.83 25.97 -3.57
N PHE A 332 5.65 24.97 -3.28
CA PHE A 332 6.32 24.90 -1.99
C PHE A 332 7.65 25.68 -2.00
N SER A 333 7.81 26.53 -0.99
CA SER A 333 9.06 27.18 -0.61
C SER A 333 9.08 27.30 0.90
N TYR A 334 10.12 26.81 1.56
CA TYR A 334 10.30 26.98 3.00
C TYR A 334 11.26 28.14 3.24
N ASP A 335 10.93 28.92 4.26
CA ASP A 335 11.74 30.04 4.69
C ASP A 335 12.72 29.56 5.74
N ILE A 336 14.00 29.50 5.37
CA ILE A 336 15.07 29.23 6.33
C ILE A 336 15.86 30.49 6.59
N THR A 337 16.31 30.63 7.82
CA THR A 337 17.33 31.61 8.16
C THR A 337 18.68 30.95 7.93
N LEU A 338 19.41 31.41 6.92
CA LEU A 338 20.78 31.01 6.70
C LEU A 338 21.65 31.58 7.81
N GLU A 339 22.33 30.70 8.53
CA GLU A 339 23.06 31.10 9.73
C GLU A 339 24.34 31.85 9.40
N LYS A 340 24.80 32.60 10.40
CA LYS A 340 26.03 33.38 10.40
C LYS A 340 27.25 32.46 10.20
N ASP A 341 28.29 32.95 9.54
CA ASP A 341 29.56 32.26 9.49
C ASP A 341 30.24 32.34 10.89
N PRO A 342 30.45 31.21 11.58
CA PRO A 342 31.06 31.21 12.91
C PRO A 342 32.50 31.75 12.91
N LYS A 343 33.18 31.76 11.76
CA LYS A 343 34.54 32.29 11.59
C LYS A 343 34.57 33.75 11.13
N ASN A 344 33.42 34.40 10.91
CA ASN A 344 33.36 35.79 10.48
C ASN A 344 32.36 36.59 11.33
N ALA A 345 32.90 37.38 12.26
CA ALA A 345 32.13 38.22 13.18
C ALA A 345 31.25 39.27 12.49
N GLU A 346 31.54 39.66 11.25
CA GLU A 346 30.73 40.64 10.50
C GLU A 346 29.60 40.00 9.69
N SER A 347 29.63 38.67 9.52
CA SER A 347 28.56 37.99 8.79
C SER A 347 27.24 38.11 9.55
N LYS A 348 26.13 38.20 8.81
CA LYS A 348 24.77 38.28 9.36
C LYS A 348 23.99 37.06 8.90
N SER A 349 23.05 36.63 9.73
CA SER A 349 22.00 35.72 9.28
C SER A 349 21.15 36.41 8.21
N ILE A 350 20.74 35.66 7.20
CA ILE A 350 19.87 36.17 6.13
C ILE A 350 18.67 35.24 5.97
N SER A 351 17.50 35.82 5.72
CA SER A 351 16.33 35.04 5.32
C SER A 351 16.55 34.48 3.91
N SER A 352 16.08 33.27 3.64
CA SER A 352 16.09 32.70 2.29
C SER A 352 15.39 33.59 1.25
N LYS A 353 14.43 34.42 1.68
CA LYS A 353 13.74 35.41 0.83
C LYS A 353 14.63 36.55 0.36
N ASP A 354 15.64 36.89 1.14
CA ASP A 354 16.51 38.05 0.89
C ASP A 354 17.81 37.65 0.17
N MET A 355 17.95 36.38 -0.21
CA MET A 355 19.13 35.88 -0.90
C MET A 355 19.20 36.40 -2.32
N ASP A 356 20.38 36.84 -2.73
CA ASP A 356 20.68 37.24 -4.10
C ASP A 356 21.99 36.61 -4.62
N ALA A 357 22.33 36.92 -5.86
CA ALA A 357 23.55 36.44 -6.49
C ALA A 357 24.83 36.95 -5.79
N ALA A 358 24.77 38.13 -5.14
CA ALA A 358 25.91 38.69 -4.42
C ALA A 358 26.18 37.90 -3.13
N TYR A 359 25.14 37.60 -2.37
CA TYR A 359 25.19 36.74 -1.20
C TYR A 359 25.68 35.34 -1.57
N GLN A 360 25.14 34.72 -2.63
CA GLN A 360 25.59 33.42 -3.12
C GLN A 360 27.09 33.41 -3.41
N LYS A 361 27.60 34.41 -4.13
CA LYS A 361 29.03 34.53 -4.43
C LYS A 361 29.87 34.60 -3.16
N GLN A 362 29.42 35.37 -2.16
CA GLN A 362 30.10 35.50 -0.87
C GLN A 362 30.16 34.18 -0.11
N VAL A 363 29.02 33.49 0.08
CA VAL A 363 29.00 32.24 0.84
C VAL A 363 29.69 31.09 0.11
N CYS A 364 29.61 31.04 -1.22
CA CYS A 364 30.29 30.02 -2.00
C CYS A 364 31.81 30.21 -2.05
N TYR A 365 32.30 31.45 -2.03
CA TYR A 365 33.73 31.71 -1.82
C TYR A 365 34.21 31.17 -0.46
N ARG A 366 33.43 31.41 0.60
CA ARG A 366 33.76 30.91 1.94
C ARG A 366 33.70 29.38 2.04
N ALA A 367 32.79 28.74 1.32
CA ALA A 367 32.66 27.28 1.27
C ALA A 367 33.86 26.58 0.62
N THR A 368 34.56 27.25 -0.30
CA THR A 368 35.71 26.68 -1.02
C THR A 368 37.06 27.14 -0.44
N ASN A 369 37.11 28.29 0.22
CA ASN A 369 38.32 28.80 0.87
C ASN A 369 38.67 27.97 2.13
N SER A 370 39.87 27.40 2.18
CA SER A 370 40.33 26.53 3.28
C SER A 370 40.23 27.15 4.67
N TYR A 371 40.38 28.48 4.80
CA TYR A 371 40.28 29.19 6.07
C TYR A 371 38.82 29.25 6.56
N PHE A 372 37.90 29.67 5.70
CA PHE A 372 36.49 29.86 6.06
C PHE A 372 35.65 28.59 5.98
N LYS A 373 36.13 27.56 5.26
CA LYS A 373 35.38 26.32 5.05
C LYS A 373 34.93 25.70 6.38
N ASN A 374 33.63 25.45 6.45
CA ASN A 374 32.92 24.78 7.54
C ASN A 374 31.55 24.29 7.02
N ALA A 375 30.88 23.44 7.79
CA ALA A 375 29.57 22.89 7.46
C ALA A 375 28.53 23.96 7.10
N GLN A 376 28.50 25.07 7.86
CA GLN A 376 27.54 26.15 7.66
C GLN A 376 27.74 26.89 6.34
N ASN A 377 28.98 27.21 5.99
CA ASN A 377 29.31 27.87 4.72
C ASN A 377 29.03 26.94 3.53
N ILE A 378 29.30 25.63 3.66
CA ILE A 378 28.94 24.62 2.66
C ILE A 378 27.41 24.56 2.51
N PHE A 379 26.68 24.48 3.62
CA PHE A 379 25.21 24.50 3.63
C PHE A 379 24.66 25.74 2.94
N ASN A 380 25.05 26.96 3.37
CA ASN A 380 24.58 28.21 2.80
C ASN A 380 24.86 28.29 1.29
N CYS A 381 26.07 27.91 0.86
CA CYS A 381 26.41 27.88 -0.57
C CYS A 381 25.56 26.88 -1.37
N THR A 382 25.40 25.65 -0.86
CA THR A 382 24.62 24.60 -1.52
C THR A 382 23.15 24.99 -1.60
N PHE A 383 22.59 25.56 -0.54
CA PHE A 383 21.22 26.07 -0.54
C PHE A 383 21.03 27.22 -1.55
N CYS A 384 21.95 28.19 -1.59
CA CYS A 384 21.89 29.25 -2.59
C CYS A 384 21.98 28.71 -4.02
N LYS A 385 22.84 27.72 -4.28
CA LYS A 385 22.87 27.04 -5.59
C LYS A 385 21.55 26.37 -5.91
N LEU A 386 20.96 25.64 -4.96
CA LEU A 386 19.69 24.98 -5.17
C LEU A 386 18.56 25.97 -5.49
N ARG A 387 18.52 27.13 -4.84
CA ARG A 387 17.44 28.11 -4.98
C ARG A 387 17.60 29.08 -6.14
N LEU A 388 18.81 29.58 -6.37
CA LEU A 388 19.07 30.66 -7.33
C LEU A 388 19.38 30.13 -8.74
N THR A 389 19.62 28.83 -8.90
CA THR A 389 19.74 28.19 -10.20
C THR A 389 18.40 28.21 -10.94
N LYS A 390 18.36 28.90 -12.08
CA LYS A 390 17.14 29.07 -12.89
C LYS A 390 16.63 27.78 -13.53
N ILE A 391 17.52 26.93 -14.04
CA ILE A 391 17.19 25.68 -14.72
C ILE A 391 17.90 24.57 -13.96
N PHE A 392 17.16 23.63 -13.35
CA PHE A 392 17.78 22.51 -12.63
C PHE A 392 18.12 21.36 -13.57
N THR A 393 19.41 21.08 -13.73
CA THR A 393 19.95 20.07 -14.63
C THR A 393 20.46 18.83 -13.87
N GLU A 394 20.69 17.73 -14.58
CA GLU A 394 21.29 16.51 -13.99
C GLU A 394 22.69 16.77 -13.39
N THR A 395 23.46 17.66 -14.01
CA THR A 395 24.78 18.08 -13.53
C THR A 395 24.65 18.79 -12.18
N GLU A 396 23.68 19.69 -12.04
CA GLU A 396 23.44 20.40 -10.79
C GLU A 396 22.89 19.49 -9.71
N TYR A 397 21.97 18.59 -10.06
CA TYR A 397 21.51 17.53 -9.16
C TYR A 397 22.69 16.72 -8.64
N SER A 398 23.60 16.26 -9.50
CA SER A 398 24.77 15.47 -9.12
C SER A 398 25.70 16.25 -8.18
N ALA A 399 25.95 17.53 -8.49
CA ALA A 399 26.80 18.39 -7.68
C ALA A 399 26.21 18.68 -6.29
N ILE A 400 24.93 19.04 -6.22
CA ILE A 400 24.23 19.33 -4.95
C ILE A 400 24.06 18.06 -4.13
N SER A 401 23.73 16.94 -4.79
CA SER A 401 23.63 15.63 -4.15
C SER A 401 24.91 15.26 -3.41
N LEU A 402 26.07 15.45 -4.04
CA LEU A 402 27.37 15.16 -3.42
C LEU A 402 27.64 16.03 -2.18
N GLU A 403 27.28 17.32 -2.23
CA GLU A 403 27.44 18.21 -1.08
C GLU A 403 26.48 17.87 0.06
N LEU A 404 25.24 17.46 -0.25
CA LEU A 404 24.29 16.98 0.74
C LEU A 404 24.79 15.74 1.47
N GLU A 405 25.38 14.76 0.77
CA GLU A 405 25.95 13.57 1.41
C GLU A 405 27.09 13.92 2.39
N LYS A 406 27.90 14.94 2.07
CA LYS A 406 28.92 15.45 3.01
C LYS A 406 28.28 16.09 4.24
N LEU A 407 27.22 16.88 4.06
CA LEU A 407 26.52 17.54 5.17
C LEU A 407 25.77 16.53 6.07
N LYS A 408 25.26 15.44 5.52
CA LYS A 408 24.61 14.36 6.27
C LYS A 408 25.53 13.67 7.25
N ILE A 409 26.81 13.52 6.93
CA ILE A 409 27.80 12.89 7.83
C ILE A 409 28.48 13.88 8.78
N ASP A 410 28.40 15.20 8.50
CA ASP A 410 29.06 16.21 9.34
C ASP A 410 28.29 16.41 10.66
N PRO A 411 28.89 16.15 11.85
CA PRO A 411 28.20 16.29 13.13
C PRO A 411 27.82 17.75 13.48
N LYS A 412 28.40 18.75 12.80
CA LYS A 412 28.12 20.17 13.03
C LYS A 412 27.02 20.72 12.12
N ALA A 413 26.56 19.95 11.14
CA ALA A 413 25.48 20.38 10.26
C ALA A 413 24.12 20.27 10.96
N ASN A 414 23.26 21.28 10.77
CA ASN A 414 21.87 21.23 11.20
C ASN A 414 21.11 20.19 10.37
N LYS A 415 20.81 19.03 10.98
CA LYS A 415 20.23 17.88 10.27
C LYS A 415 18.83 18.14 9.73
N GLU A 416 18.03 18.94 10.42
CA GLU A 416 16.69 19.30 9.95
C GLU A 416 16.76 20.17 8.70
N TYR A 417 17.69 21.15 8.67
CA TYR A 417 17.88 21.96 7.48
C TYR A 417 18.45 21.18 6.30
N VAL A 418 19.36 20.24 6.54
CA VAL A 418 19.88 19.34 5.49
C VAL A 418 18.75 18.47 4.92
N LYS A 419 17.86 17.95 5.78
CA LYS A 419 16.66 17.21 5.38
C LYS A 419 15.75 18.06 4.48
N LEU A 420 15.43 19.30 4.90
CA LEU A 420 14.59 20.20 4.09
C LEU A 420 15.23 20.54 2.74
N MET A 421 16.55 20.75 2.70
CA MET A 421 17.29 20.97 1.45
C MET A 421 17.23 19.76 0.51
N GLU A 422 17.34 18.54 1.06
CA GLU A 422 17.21 17.34 0.26
C GLU A 422 15.79 17.18 -0.31
N LEU A 423 14.75 17.44 0.50
CA LEU A 423 13.36 17.41 0.03
C LEU A 423 13.12 18.43 -1.09
N GLU A 424 13.68 19.64 -0.98
CA GLU A 424 13.57 20.65 -2.03
C GLU A 424 14.26 20.22 -3.33
N MET A 425 15.46 19.66 -3.22
CA MET A 425 16.17 19.13 -4.37
C MET A 425 15.34 18.04 -5.05
N ILE A 426 14.74 17.12 -4.29
CA ILE A 426 13.86 16.07 -4.83
C ILE A 426 12.66 16.69 -5.56
N VAL A 427 12.00 17.69 -4.96
CA VAL A 427 10.88 18.41 -5.60
C VAL A 427 11.32 19.01 -6.95
N ARG A 428 12.48 19.67 -7.01
CA ARG A 428 13.01 20.21 -8.28
C ARG A 428 13.30 19.13 -9.30
N VAL A 429 13.93 18.01 -8.89
CA VAL A 429 14.19 16.88 -9.78
C VAL A 429 12.90 16.34 -10.40
N LEU A 430 11.89 16.08 -9.58
CA LEU A 430 10.62 15.49 -10.05
C LEU A 430 9.86 16.42 -11.00
N LYS A 431 9.98 17.73 -10.78
CA LYS A 431 9.28 18.76 -11.55
C LYS A 431 10.01 19.15 -12.84
N GLU A 432 11.34 19.31 -12.79
CA GLU A 432 12.11 19.98 -13.84
C GLU A 432 12.96 19.03 -14.69
N ILE A 433 13.43 17.91 -14.13
CA ILE A 433 14.33 17.00 -14.83
C ILE A 433 13.53 15.94 -15.59
N PRO A 434 13.67 15.82 -16.93
CA PRO A 434 12.89 14.85 -17.71
C PRO A 434 13.38 13.39 -17.57
N SER A 435 14.62 13.19 -17.13
CA SER A 435 15.24 11.86 -17.05
C SER A 435 14.58 10.96 -16.00
N VAL A 436 14.03 9.84 -16.48
CA VAL A 436 13.33 8.83 -15.66
C VAL A 436 14.26 8.21 -14.62
N ASP A 437 15.53 7.95 -14.96
CA ASP A 437 16.49 7.33 -14.05
C ASP A 437 16.88 8.28 -12.91
N VAL A 438 17.03 9.58 -13.21
CA VAL A 438 17.33 10.60 -12.21
C VAL A 438 16.13 10.81 -11.27
N LYS A 439 14.91 10.87 -11.81
CA LYS A 439 13.69 10.91 -10.99
C LYS A 439 13.55 9.69 -10.10
N LYS A 440 13.79 8.50 -10.64
CA LYS A 440 13.78 7.25 -9.87
C LYS A 440 14.77 7.32 -8.71
N THR A 441 16.00 7.75 -8.97
CA THR A 441 17.03 7.92 -7.94
C THR A 441 16.60 8.92 -6.86
N ALA A 442 15.96 10.03 -7.23
CA ALA A 442 15.44 11.00 -6.28
C ALA A 442 14.31 10.42 -5.40
N ILE A 443 13.42 9.61 -5.97
CA ILE A 443 12.36 8.96 -5.19
C ILE A 443 12.93 7.90 -4.26
N ASP A 444 13.92 7.13 -4.72
CA ASP A 444 14.57 6.12 -3.87
C ASP A 444 15.27 6.77 -2.67
N ARG A 445 15.75 8.02 -2.80
CA ARG A 445 16.23 8.83 -1.66
C ARG A 445 15.10 9.30 -0.77
N LEU A 446 13.98 9.73 -1.35
CA LEU A 446 12.81 10.16 -0.57
C LEU A 446 12.31 9.06 0.37
N GLU A 447 12.39 7.77 -0.04
CA GLU A 447 12.06 6.61 0.80
C GLU A 447 12.96 6.43 2.03
N LEU A 448 14.11 7.10 2.07
CA LEU A 448 15.06 7.07 3.20
C LEU A 448 14.89 8.27 4.15
N ILE A 449 14.11 9.26 3.77
CA ILE A 449 13.87 10.47 4.57
C ILE A 449 12.70 10.22 5.51
N ASP A 450 12.84 10.64 6.77
CA ASP A 450 11.71 10.68 7.70
C ASP A 450 10.72 11.77 7.28
N LEU A 451 9.55 11.38 6.77
CA LEU A 451 8.53 12.31 6.26
C LEU A 451 7.52 12.72 7.33
N ASN A 452 7.80 12.47 8.62
CA ASN A 452 6.98 12.98 9.71
C ASN A 452 7.23 14.49 9.94
N ASN A 453 6.20 15.18 10.46
CA ASN A 453 6.24 16.58 10.88
C ASN A 453 6.61 17.60 9.79
N LEU A 454 6.25 17.34 8.53
CA LEU A 454 6.40 18.27 7.41
C LEU A 454 5.23 19.26 7.35
N ASP A 455 5.50 20.44 6.78
CA ASP A 455 4.46 21.42 6.48
C ASP A 455 3.50 20.89 5.40
N LEU A 456 2.20 21.09 5.59
CA LEU A 456 1.15 20.63 4.67
C LEU A 456 1.39 21.04 3.20
N PRO A 457 1.80 22.28 2.87
CA PRO A 457 2.12 22.63 1.49
C PRO A 457 3.20 21.75 0.84
N LEU A 458 4.24 21.34 1.59
CA LEU A 458 5.25 20.41 1.07
C LEU A 458 4.66 19.02 0.85
N VAL A 459 3.85 18.55 1.80
CA VAL A 459 3.15 17.27 1.69
C VAL A 459 2.29 17.25 0.43
N TYR A 460 1.55 18.32 0.15
CA TYR A 460 0.70 18.44 -1.02
C TYR A 460 1.52 18.43 -2.32
N THR A 461 2.62 19.20 -2.37
CA THR A 461 3.54 19.21 -3.50
C THR A 461 4.14 17.82 -3.76
N LEU A 462 4.64 17.13 -2.72
CA LEU A 462 5.22 15.79 -2.84
C LEU A 462 4.17 14.77 -3.28
N PHE A 463 2.97 14.80 -2.72
CA PHE A 463 1.88 13.91 -3.08
C PHE A 463 1.52 14.04 -4.58
N GLY A 464 1.34 15.27 -5.07
CA GLY A 464 1.08 15.53 -6.49
C GLY A 464 2.21 15.04 -7.39
N LEU A 465 3.46 15.37 -7.06
CA LEU A 465 4.62 14.91 -7.83
C LEU A 465 4.77 13.39 -7.83
N LEU A 466 4.50 12.72 -6.71
CA LEU A 466 4.54 11.26 -6.65
C LEU A 466 3.48 10.63 -7.54
N ILE A 467 2.26 11.19 -7.59
CA ILE A 467 1.21 10.76 -8.51
C ILE A 467 1.61 10.97 -9.97
N GLU A 468 2.11 12.16 -10.31
CA GLU A 468 2.56 12.50 -11.68
C GLU A 468 3.70 11.59 -12.17
N ASN A 469 4.47 11.03 -11.23
CA ASN A 469 5.55 10.08 -11.52
C ASN A 469 5.17 8.62 -11.21
N GLU A 470 3.88 8.29 -11.23
CA GLU A 470 3.31 6.94 -11.09
C GLU A 470 3.65 6.21 -9.77
N ARG A 471 4.03 6.93 -8.72
CA ARG A 471 4.32 6.38 -7.37
C ARG A 471 3.10 6.49 -6.45
N ILE A 472 1.93 6.04 -6.92
CA ILE A 472 0.64 6.18 -6.22
C ILE A 472 0.69 5.62 -4.79
N ASN A 473 1.20 4.39 -4.59
CA ASN A 473 1.25 3.80 -3.24
C ASN A 473 2.10 4.63 -2.27
N MET A 474 3.22 5.21 -2.75
CA MET A 474 4.05 6.08 -1.92
C MET A 474 3.36 7.41 -1.61
N ALA A 475 2.61 7.96 -2.58
CA ALA A 475 1.77 9.14 -2.35
C ALA A 475 0.70 8.86 -1.27
N LEU A 476 0.02 7.72 -1.37
CA LEU A 476 -0.99 7.30 -0.38
C LEU A 476 -0.36 7.02 1.00
N ASP A 477 0.83 6.42 1.06
CA ASP A 477 1.60 6.24 2.29
C ASP A 477 1.97 7.61 2.91
N LEU A 478 2.39 8.58 2.10
CA LEU A 478 2.67 9.95 2.57
C LEU A 478 1.40 10.61 3.14
N PHE A 479 0.27 10.53 2.45
CA PHE A 479 -0.99 11.09 2.94
C PHE A 479 -1.42 10.46 4.27
N SER A 480 -1.21 9.14 4.43
CA SER A 480 -1.60 8.45 5.66
C SER A 480 -0.97 9.04 6.94
N LEU A 481 0.14 9.78 6.81
CA LEU A 481 0.79 10.47 7.93
C LEU A 481 0.09 11.78 8.35
N TYR A 482 -0.77 12.34 7.50
CA TYR A 482 -1.31 13.70 7.64
C TYR A 482 -2.83 13.82 7.60
N TYR A 483 -3.58 12.75 7.30
CA TYR A 483 -5.04 12.83 7.14
C TYR A 483 -5.78 13.35 8.39
N SER A 484 -5.21 13.11 9.57
CA SER A 484 -5.77 13.55 10.85
C SER A 484 -5.48 15.03 11.17
N ASN A 485 -4.79 15.76 10.29
CA ASN A 485 -4.49 17.17 10.51
C ASN A 485 -5.76 18.02 10.38
N PRO A 486 -6.13 18.84 11.39
CA PRO A 486 -7.36 19.64 11.35
C PRO A 486 -7.37 20.74 10.29
N LYS A 487 -6.22 21.02 9.65
CA LYS A 487 -6.08 22.01 8.57
C LYS A 487 -5.99 21.36 7.18
N ILE A 488 -6.42 20.10 7.06
CA ILE A 488 -6.38 19.41 5.78
C ILE A 488 -7.28 20.11 4.75
N ASP A 489 -6.76 20.26 3.54
CA ASP A 489 -7.48 20.86 2.42
C ASP A 489 -8.53 19.86 1.87
N GLU A 490 -9.71 20.37 1.50
CA GLU A 490 -10.81 19.57 0.95
C GLU A 490 -10.37 18.80 -0.29
N THR A 491 -9.74 19.49 -1.25
CA THR A 491 -9.27 18.88 -2.51
C THR A 491 -8.24 17.80 -2.22
N PHE A 492 -7.32 18.06 -1.29
CA PHE A 492 -6.31 17.09 -0.91
C PHE A 492 -6.91 15.82 -0.29
N LEU A 493 -7.91 15.95 0.59
CA LEU A 493 -8.61 14.83 1.21
C LEU A 493 -9.36 13.98 0.17
N PHE A 494 -10.11 14.62 -0.74
CA PHE A 494 -10.85 13.90 -1.77
C PHE A 494 -9.94 13.33 -2.88
N SER A 495 -8.80 13.96 -3.17
CA SER A 495 -7.74 13.34 -3.96
C SER A 495 -7.29 12.03 -3.33
N TYR A 496 -6.97 11.99 -2.04
CA TYR A 496 -6.59 10.74 -1.40
C TYR A 496 -7.67 9.66 -1.50
N ILE A 497 -8.91 9.98 -1.13
CA ILE A 497 -10.05 9.04 -1.17
C ILE A 497 -10.19 8.45 -2.58
N THR A 498 -10.12 9.30 -3.60
CA THR A 498 -10.27 8.85 -4.99
C THR A 498 -9.06 8.05 -5.48
N TYR A 499 -7.83 8.42 -5.12
CA TYR A 499 -6.61 7.65 -5.46
C TYR A 499 -6.51 6.31 -4.72
N CYS A 500 -7.12 6.16 -3.54
CA CYS A 500 -7.21 4.86 -2.86
C CYS A 500 -7.89 3.79 -3.71
N THR A 501 -8.81 4.16 -4.61
CA THR A 501 -9.43 3.20 -5.55
C THR A 501 -8.42 2.57 -6.51
N LEU A 502 -7.32 3.24 -6.81
CA LEU A 502 -6.27 2.70 -7.68
C LEU A 502 -5.37 1.67 -6.96
N SER A 503 -5.54 1.50 -5.65
CA SER A 503 -4.76 0.58 -4.83
C SER A 503 -5.71 -0.29 -4.01
N PRO A 504 -6.00 -1.53 -4.46
CA PRO A 504 -6.89 -2.45 -3.72
C PRO A 504 -6.47 -2.63 -2.26
N GLU A 505 -5.15 -2.58 -2.02
CA GLU A 505 -4.57 -2.51 -0.69
C GLU A 505 -5.17 -1.31 0.08
N LYS A 506 -4.93 -0.09 -0.38
CA LYS A 506 -5.38 1.12 0.33
C LYS A 506 -6.90 1.21 0.44
N LEU A 507 -7.65 0.77 -0.56
CA LEU A 507 -9.11 0.75 -0.51
C LEU A 507 -9.66 -0.08 0.66
N LEU A 508 -9.04 -1.22 0.95
CA LEU A 508 -9.46 -2.11 2.04
C LEU A 508 -8.85 -1.74 3.40
N SER A 509 -8.06 -0.66 3.46
CA SER A 509 -7.36 -0.27 4.68
C SER A 509 -8.23 0.54 5.65
N ASN A 510 -7.88 0.50 6.94
CA ASN A 510 -8.50 1.38 7.93
C ASN A 510 -8.19 2.87 7.67
N ASP A 511 -7.06 3.20 7.05
CA ASP A 511 -6.71 4.60 6.74
C ASP A 511 -7.70 5.21 5.74
N PHE A 512 -8.15 4.42 4.77
CA PHE A 512 -9.22 4.83 3.85
C PHE A 512 -10.54 5.06 4.60
N PHE A 513 -10.90 4.17 5.52
CA PHE A 513 -12.10 4.35 6.36
C PHE A 513 -12.04 5.61 7.22
N GLU A 514 -10.90 5.88 7.87
CA GLU A 514 -10.72 7.09 8.67
C GLU A 514 -10.75 8.36 7.81
N ALA A 515 -10.17 8.32 6.60
CA ALA A 515 -10.28 9.43 5.66
C ALA A 515 -11.73 9.70 5.24
N VAL A 516 -12.53 8.65 5.00
CA VAL A 516 -13.97 8.76 4.72
C VAL A 516 -14.72 9.38 5.90
N LYS A 517 -14.43 8.98 7.14
CA LYS A 517 -15.02 9.58 8.35
C LYS A 517 -14.67 11.06 8.49
N ILE A 518 -13.43 11.44 8.20
CA ILE A 518 -13.00 12.85 8.25
C ILE A 518 -13.70 13.65 7.15
N ALA A 519 -13.84 13.08 5.95
CA ALA A 519 -14.58 13.69 4.86
C ALA A 519 -16.07 13.89 5.21
N ASP A 520 -16.69 12.94 5.91
CA ASP A 520 -18.05 13.11 6.44
C ASP A 520 -18.13 14.26 7.45
N ASN A 521 -17.23 14.26 8.44
CA ASN A 521 -17.22 15.26 9.50
C ASN A 521 -16.99 16.69 8.98
N LEU A 522 -16.12 16.86 7.98
CA LEU A 522 -15.74 18.17 7.45
C LEU A 522 -16.58 18.59 6.23
N PHE A 523 -16.95 17.62 5.38
CA PHE A 523 -17.49 17.85 4.03
C PHE A 523 -18.60 16.84 3.65
N HIS A 524 -19.51 16.50 4.59
CA HIS A 524 -20.59 15.52 4.42
C HIS A 524 -21.28 15.55 3.04
N SER A 525 -21.81 16.71 2.63
CA SER A 525 -22.53 16.86 1.36
C SER A 525 -21.67 16.47 0.17
N ARG A 526 -20.37 16.81 0.20
CA ARG A 526 -19.44 16.49 -0.87
C ARG A 526 -19.11 15.00 -0.89
N LEU A 527 -18.88 14.39 0.27
CA LEU A 527 -18.68 12.94 0.36
C LEU A 527 -19.85 12.19 -0.28
N CYS A 528 -21.09 12.54 0.10
CA CYS A 528 -22.28 11.87 -0.44
C CYS A 528 -22.58 12.23 -1.91
N GLU A 529 -21.99 13.29 -2.48
CA GLU A 529 -22.04 13.60 -3.91
C GLU A 529 -21.05 12.76 -4.72
N ILE A 530 -19.91 12.46 -4.10
CA ILE A 530 -18.80 11.71 -4.68
C ILE A 530 -19.07 10.21 -4.66
N VAL A 531 -19.71 9.73 -3.59
CA VAL A 531 -20.09 8.32 -3.46
C VAL A 531 -21.38 8.10 -4.23
N GLY A 532 -21.26 7.48 -5.40
CA GLY A 532 -22.38 7.24 -6.31
C GLY A 532 -21.89 6.78 -7.69
N PRO A 533 -22.81 6.28 -8.54
CA PRO A 533 -22.48 5.52 -9.74
C PRO A 533 -21.68 6.29 -10.81
N GLU A 534 -21.67 7.63 -10.75
CA GLU A 534 -20.98 8.45 -11.75
C GLU A 534 -19.52 8.77 -11.40
N LYS A 535 -19.16 8.75 -10.12
CA LYS A 535 -17.86 9.18 -9.62
C LYS A 535 -17.13 8.03 -8.95
N LEU A 536 -17.26 7.89 -7.63
CA LEU A 536 -16.57 6.84 -6.89
C LEU A 536 -17.27 5.50 -7.11
N SER A 537 -16.51 4.52 -7.59
CA SER A 537 -17.02 3.17 -7.84
C SER A 537 -17.73 2.60 -6.62
N PHE A 538 -18.89 1.95 -6.79
CA PHE A 538 -19.56 1.29 -5.65
C PHE A 538 -18.76 0.11 -5.10
N GLN A 539 -17.72 -0.34 -5.80
CA GLN A 539 -16.80 -1.37 -5.33
C GLN A 539 -15.98 -0.92 -4.11
N VAL A 540 -15.98 0.38 -3.75
CA VAL A 540 -15.45 0.83 -2.46
C VAL A 540 -16.15 0.20 -1.26
N TYR A 541 -17.39 -0.28 -1.45
CA TYR A 541 -18.15 -1.01 -0.44
C TYR A 541 -17.63 -2.43 -0.17
N GLU A 542 -16.60 -2.88 -0.88
CA GLU A 542 -15.83 -4.07 -0.49
C GLU A 542 -15.19 -3.90 0.90
N ASN A 543 -14.87 -2.65 1.27
CA ASN A 543 -14.56 -2.30 2.64
C ASN A 543 -15.87 -2.17 3.44
N MET A 544 -16.18 -3.20 4.24
CA MET A 544 -17.42 -3.26 5.01
C MET A 544 -17.61 -2.08 5.96
N GLN A 545 -16.54 -1.61 6.62
CA GLN A 545 -16.64 -0.44 7.52
C GLN A 545 -17.05 0.82 6.75
N VAL A 546 -16.48 1.02 5.57
CA VAL A 546 -16.83 2.13 4.68
C VAL A 546 -18.26 1.99 4.17
N LYS A 547 -18.67 0.78 3.77
CA LYS A 547 -20.04 0.51 3.33
C LYS A 547 -21.05 0.87 4.41
N ASP A 548 -20.92 0.27 5.60
CA ASP A 548 -21.86 0.45 6.70
C ASP A 548 -21.98 1.94 7.06
N PHE A 549 -20.83 2.64 7.13
CA PHE A 549 -20.78 4.06 7.43
C PHE A 549 -21.42 4.93 6.34
N ILE A 550 -21.09 4.71 5.06
CA ILE A 550 -21.66 5.49 3.97
C ILE A 550 -23.16 5.22 3.85
N CYS A 551 -23.60 3.97 4.00
CA CYS A 551 -25.01 3.61 3.98
C CYS A 551 -25.79 4.31 5.12
N GLU A 552 -25.20 4.41 6.31
CA GLU A 552 -25.77 5.15 7.43
C GLU A 552 -25.84 6.67 7.15
N LYS A 553 -24.77 7.25 6.62
CA LYS A 553 -24.63 8.72 6.48
C LYS A 553 -25.28 9.27 5.20
N CYS A 554 -25.05 8.61 4.08
CA CYS A 554 -25.46 9.05 2.75
C CYS A 554 -26.70 8.32 2.22
N GLY A 555 -27.14 7.25 2.87
CA GLY A 555 -28.24 6.38 2.41
C GLY A 555 -27.82 5.37 1.35
N ASP A 556 -28.79 4.60 0.86
CA ASP A 556 -28.58 3.61 -0.21
C ASP A 556 -28.55 4.33 -1.57
N LYS A 557 -27.35 4.82 -1.95
CA LYS A 557 -27.08 5.47 -3.23
C LYS A 557 -26.45 4.53 -4.27
#